data_AF-A0A7W0G9J5-F1
#
_entry.id   AF-A0A7W0G9J5-F1
#
_cell.length_a   1.000
_cell.length_b   1.000
_cell.length_c   1.000
_cell.angle_alpha   90.00
_cell.angle_beta   90.00
_cell.angle_gamma   90.00
#
_symmetry.space_group_name_H-M   'P 1'
#
loop_
_entity.id
_entity.type
_entity.pdbx_description
1 polymer ?
#
loop_
_entity_poly.entity_id
_entity_poly.type
_entity_poly.pdbx_seq_one_letter_code
_entity_poly.pdbx_strand_id
1 'polypeptide(L)' 'MANHLTPDELSKELGIDRQEVIRVCIEEGVPIYQGKIDKTLFAAQLQALGA' A
#
# COMPACT_ATOMS: atom_id res chain seq x y z
N MET A 1 10.80 7.71 10.42
CA MET A 1 9.40 7.42 9.98
C MET A 1 9.25 5.93 9.85
N ALA A 2 8.09 5.36 10.21
CA ALA A 2 7.84 3.94 9.98
C ALA A 2 7.69 3.72 8.46
N ASN A 3 8.51 2.83 7.88
CA ASN A 3 8.40 2.46 6.47
C ASN A 3 7.33 1.39 6.23
N HIS A 4 6.96 0.65 7.27
CA HIS A 4 6.00 -0.44 7.20
C HIS A 4 4.72 -0.04 7.91
N LEU A 5 3.63 0.07 7.15
CA LEU A 5 2.33 0.53 7.60
C LEU A 5 1.30 -0.57 7.45
N THR A 6 0.33 -0.65 8.36
CA THR A 6 -0.86 -1.46 8.13
C THR A 6 -1.68 -0.88 6.97
N PRO A 7 -2.58 -1.67 6.34
CA PRO A 7 -3.45 -1.15 5.28
C PRO A 7 -4.27 0.09 5.69
N ASP A 8 -4.65 0.17 6.97
CA ASP A 8 -5.42 1.31 7.51
C ASP A 8 -4.58 2.58 7.64
N GLU A 9 -3.34 2.43 8.12
CA GLU A 9 -2.38 3.54 8.20
C GLU A 9 -1.98 4.05 6.81
N LEU A 10 -1.77 3.13 5.86
CA LEU A 10 -1.40 3.48 4.49
C LEU A 10 -2.56 4.15 3.74
N SER A 11 -3.79 3.66 3.95
CA SER A 11 -5.03 4.30 3.45
C SER A 11 -5.14 5.75 3.93
N LYS A 12 -4.94 5.99 5.24
CA LYS A 12 -4.95 7.34 5.82
C LYS A 12 -3.83 8.23 5.29
N GLU A 13 -2.62 7.69 5.13
CA GLU A 13 -1.46 8.46 4.65
C GLU A 13 -1.59 8.85 3.18
N LEU A 14 -2.16 7.99 2.34
CA LEU A 14 -2.31 8.22 0.89
C LEU A 14 -3.67 8.80 0.48
N GLY A 15 -4.64 8.85 1.39
CA GLY A 15 -5.98 9.34 1.10
C GLY A 15 -6.79 8.44 0.15
N ILE A 16 -6.47 7.15 0.08
CA ILE A 16 -7.15 6.14 -0.73
C ILE A 16 -7.90 5.14 0.14
N ASP A 17 -8.89 4.44 -0.42
CA ASP A 17 -9.67 3.45 0.33
C ASP A 17 -8.81 2.25 0.79
N ARG A 18 -9.10 1.69 1.97
CA ARG A 18 -8.38 0.51 2.48
C ARG A 18 -8.53 -0.71 1.56
N GLN A 19 -9.69 -0.89 0.92
CA GLN A 19 -9.89 -1.95 -0.07
C GLN A 19 -9.02 -1.72 -1.30
N GLU A 20 -8.81 -0.45 -1.69
CA GLU A 20 -7.92 -0.12 -2.81
C GLU A 20 -6.48 -0.47 -2.48
N VAL A 21 -6.02 -0.19 -1.26
CA VAL A 21 -4.71 -0.62 -0.76
C VAL A 21 -4.55 -2.14 -0.90
N ILE A 22 -5.52 -2.91 -0.41
CA ILE A 22 -5.46 -4.38 -0.46
C ILE A 22 -5.50 -4.88 -1.90
N ARG A 23 -6.34 -4.27 -2.75
CA ARG A 23 -6.46 -4.63 -4.16
C ARG A 23 -5.12 -4.46 -4.87
N VAL A 24 -4.49 -3.29 -4.74
CA VAL A 24 -3.16 -3.04 -5.33
C VAL A 24 -2.13 -4.02 -4.80
N CYS A 25 -2.14 -4.36 -3.50
CA CYS A 25 -1.23 -5.39 -2.98
C CYS A 25 -1.37 -6.75 -3.65
N ILE A 26 -2.60 -7.16 -3.97
CA ILE A 26 -2.87 -8.45 -4.61
C ILE A 26 -2.58 -8.39 -6.12
N GLU A 27 -3.07 -7.36 -6.82
CA GLU A 27 -2.93 -7.23 -8.28
C GLU A 27 -1.48 -6.96 -8.69
N GLU A 28 -0.76 -6.12 -7.94
CA GLU A 28 0.62 -5.72 -8.25
C GLU A 28 1.68 -6.54 -7.50
N GLY A 29 1.27 -7.54 -6.72
CA GLY A 29 2.18 -8.41 -5.97
C GLY A 29 2.98 -7.69 -4.87
N VAL A 30 2.44 -6.62 -4.29
CA VAL A 30 3.08 -5.95 -3.14
C VAL A 30 2.89 -6.79 -1.88
N PRO A 31 3.97 -7.22 -1.21
CA PRO A 31 3.89 -8.15 -0.09
C PRO A 31 3.25 -7.53 1.15
N ILE A 32 2.38 -8.30 1.80
CA ILE A 32 1.84 -8.00 3.13
C ILE A 32 2.52 -8.94 4.13
N TYR A 33 3.45 -8.42 4.92
CA TYR A 33 4.17 -9.20 5.92
C TYR A 33 3.73 -8.81 7.33
N GLN A 34 3.22 -9.78 8.09
CA GLN A 34 2.68 -9.56 9.45
C GLN A 34 1.66 -8.40 9.51
N GLY A 35 0.81 -8.30 8.48
CA GLY A 35 -0.22 -7.26 8.37
C GLY A 35 0.31 -5.86 8.02
N LYS A 36 1.57 -5.74 7.60
CA LYS A 36 2.19 -4.47 7.20
C LYS A 36 2.70 -4.51 5.76
N ILE A 37 2.75 -3.33 5.16
CA ILE A 37 3.12 -3.06 3.77
C ILE A 37 4.26 -2.05 3.79
N ASP A 38 5.32 -2.29 3.00
CA ASP A 38 6.34 -1.26 2.78
C ASP A 38 5.76 -0.12 1.92
N LYS A 39 5.73 1.07 2.49
CA LYS A 39 5.07 2.22 1.87
C LYS A 39 5.78 2.73 0.63
N THR A 40 7.10 2.59 0.57
CA THR A 40 7.88 3.06 -0.58
C THR A 40 7.63 2.17 -1.78
N LEU A 41 7.62 0.85 -1.57
CA LEU A 41 7.27 -0.11 -2.60
C LEU A 41 5.82 0.08 -3.08
N PHE A 42 4.88 0.25 -2.14
CA PHE A 42 3.48 0.47 -2.49
C PHE A 42 3.29 1.74 -3.33
N ALA A 43 3.88 2.86 -2.91
CA ALA A 43 3.79 4.11 -3.65
C ALA A 43 4.38 4.00 -5.07
N ALA A 44 5.49 3.26 -5.23
CA ALA A 44 6.08 3.02 -6.53
C ALA A 44 5.14 2.23 -7.47
N GLN A 45 4.46 1.19 -6.97
CA GLN A 45 3.48 0.45 -7.78
C GLN A 45 2.23 1.27 -8.08
N LEU A 46 1.74 2.04 -7.11
CA LEU A 46 0.60 2.93 -7.33
C LEU A 46 0.89 3.97 -8.44
N GLN A 47 2.10 4.54 -8.45
CA GLN A 47 2.54 5.44 -9.52
C GLN A 47 2.68 4.74 -10.87
N ALA A 48 3.16 3.48 -10.89
CA ALA A 48 3.26 2.69 -12.12
C ALA A 48 1.88 2.39 -12.74
N LEU A 49 0.82 2.32 -11.93
CA LEU A 49 -0.57 2.17 -12.37
C LEU A 49 -1.17 3.47 -12.95
N GLY A 50 -0.49 4.62 -12.80
CA GLY A 50 -0.95 5.91 -13.32
C GLY A 50 -1.94 6.66 -12.42
N ALA A 51 -1.94 6.38 -11.11
CA ALA A 51 -2.72 7.09 -10.10
C ALA A 51 -2.02 8.35 -9.58
#